data_AF-A0A812R0J1-F1
#
_entry.id   AF-A0A812R0J1-F1
#
_cell.length_a   1.000
_cell.length_b   1.000
_cell.length_c   1.000
_cell.angle_alpha   90.00
_cell.angle_beta   90.00
_cell.angle_gamma   90.00
#
_symmetry.space_group_name_H-M   'P 1'
#
loop_
_entity.id
_entity.type
_entity.pdbx_description
1 polymer ?
#
loop_
_entity_poly.entity_id
_entity_poly.type
_entity_poly.pdbx_seq_one_letter_code
_entity_poly.pdbx_strand_id
1 'polypeptide(L)'
;MEADSCHLQEPKVENAQMRTQCDAFCEGQGVSLLIGSQTYGFSLSASEEICLPPLGVLKHDPEKLRECGSWSSAFREIEVKTSQFIAQLTVFRATQSLYVATLRNITSEIQAYVASQEFAVTISRAVDKVGVLTAAVKERLEAASTALVESDLRKEIATLRLRATALQASLGTNIPLIERFLSECNDLHVGVGPSGEYLLDICAQENAACLENPQSGHVTCCCAYHPFSSFGNVPPAALINGIAGFEGWARVAAGRLLQGEGEGVLDICAESWTEAAPKVAEIYAKVSETGESDVVTARAQAMKAQYGSAYCGFPLDAFQGTDNDGVFGSVNVAQSWQALLPVALAMSAQFVGEF
;
A
#
# COMPACT_ATOMS: atom_id res chain seq x y z
N MET A 1 26.65 -4.92 -54.67
CA MET A 1 26.71 -4.48 -53.26
C MET A 1 25.29 -4.12 -52.87
N GLU A 2 24.48 -5.14 -52.62
CA GLU A 2 23.13 -5.01 -52.05
C GLU A 2 23.26 -5.40 -50.57
N ALA A 3 23.87 -4.51 -49.80
CA ALA A 3 24.31 -4.78 -48.44
C ALA A 3 23.29 -4.22 -47.42
N ASP A 4 22.61 -5.16 -46.76
CA ASP A 4 21.90 -5.10 -45.47
C ASP A 4 21.19 -3.80 -45.10
N SER A 5 19.90 -3.78 -45.45
CA SER A 5 18.93 -2.79 -45.02
C SER A 5 17.81 -3.48 -44.25
N CYS A 6 17.18 -2.82 -43.27
CA CYS A 6 16.08 -3.34 -42.46
C CYS A 6 14.98 -4.09 -43.25
N HIS A 7 14.77 -3.71 -44.52
CA HIS A 7 13.79 -4.31 -45.41
C HIS A 7 14.16 -5.70 -45.97
N LEU A 8 15.41 -6.15 -45.80
CA LEU A 8 15.91 -7.45 -46.25
C LEU A 8 15.90 -8.52 -45.14
N GLN A 9 15.63 -8.15 -43.89
CA GLN A 9 15.48 -9.12 -42.81
C GLN A 9 14.19 -9.96 -43.00
N GLU A 10 14.22 -11.23 -42.59
CA GLU A 10 13.03 -12.10 -42.56
C GLU A 10 12.71 -12.47 -41.09
N PRO A 11 11.56 -12.05 -40.54
CA PRO A 11 10.52 -11.24 -41.18
C PRO A 11 10.97 -9.79 -41.40
N LYS A 12 10.38 -9.14 -42.42
CA LYS A 12 10.67 -7.75 -42.76
C LYS A 12 10.42 -6.84 -41.56
N VAL A 13 11.43 -6.04 -41.19
CA VAL A 13 11.32 -5.08 -40.08
C VAL A 13 10.77 -3.77 -40.63
N GLU A 14 9.49 -3.50 -40.31
CA GLU A 14 8.85 -2.22 -40.61
C GLU A 14 8.80 -1.30 -39.39
N ASN A 15 8.44 -0.04 -39.59
CA ASN A 15 8.42 0.96 -38.51
C ASN A 15 7.57 0.50 -37.30
N ALA A 16 6.50 -0.26 -37.55
CA ALA A 16 5.68 -0.85 -36.49
C ALA A 16 6.47 -1.87 -35.67
N GLN A 17 7.19 -2.79 -36.33
CA GLN A 17 8.05 -3.77 -35.65
C GLN A 17 9.20 -3.09 -34.90
N MET A 18 9.83 -2.06 -35.48
CA MET A 18 10.89 -1.30 -34.81
C MET A 18 10.37 -0.66 -33.52
N ARG A 19 9.17 -0.07 -33.57
CA ARG A 19 8.51 0.49 -32.37
C ARG A 19 8.22 -0.60 -31.35
N THR A 20 7.66 -1.74 -31.75
CA THR A 20 7.40 -2.85 -30.82
C THR A 20 8.69 -3.37 -30.16
N GLN A 21 9.79 -3.49 -30.90
CA GLN A 21 11.09 -3.88 -30.32
C GLN A 21 11.63 -2.82 -29.34
N CYS A 22 11.47 -1.54 -29.69
CA CYS A 22 11.86 -0.43 -28.82
C CYS A 22 11.01 -0.38 -27.54
N ASP A 23 9.70 -0.62 -27.65
CA ASP A 23 8.78 -0.71 -26.51
C ASP A 23 9.13 -1.90 -25.60
N ALA A 24 9.44 -3.07 -26.17
CA ALA A 24 9.86 -4.24 -25.39
C ALA A 24 11.20 -4.02 -24.66
N PHE A 25 12.14 -3.33 -25.31
CA PHE A 25 13.43 -2.96 -24.71
C PHE A 25 13.26 -1.97 -23.54
N CYS A 26 12.33 -1.00 -23.68
CA CYS A 26 12.06 0.03 -22.68
C CYS A 26 10.98 -0.35 -21.65
N GLU A 27 10.38 -1.54 -21.76
CA GLU A 27 9.36 -2.02 -20.84
C GLU A 27 9.83 -1.98 -19.38
N GLY A 28 8.89 -1.82 -18.45
CA GLY A 28 9.15 -1.55 -17.04
C GLY A 28 8.73 -0.13 -16.70
N GLN A 29 9.68 0.80 -16.69
CA GLN A 29 9.45 2.20 -16.33
C GLN A 29 9.99 3.21 -17.35
N GLY A 30 10.46 2.73 -18.50
CA GLY A 30 11.00 3.55 -19.58
C GLY A 30 9.96 3.96 -20.61
N VAL A 31 10.18 5.12 -21.22
CA VAL A 31 9.48 5.62 -22.40
C VAL A 31 10.40 5.43 -23.60
N SER A 32 9.92 4.72 -24.61
CA SER A 32 10.66 4.39 -25.81
C SER A 32 10.93 5.61 -26.70
N LEU A 33 12.20 5.81 -27.06
CA LEU A 33 12.66 6.81 -28.01
C LEU A 33 13.28 6.10 -29.21
N LEU A 34 12.46 5.85 -30.23
CA LEU A 34 12.92 5.29 -31.49
C LEU A 34 13.65 6.36 -32.31
N ILE A 35 14.90 6.08 -32.67
CA ILE A 35 15.80 6.98 -33.41
C ILE A 35 16.09 6.36 -34.77
N GLY A 36 15.55 6.98 -35.82
CA GLY A 36 15.62 6.46 -37.18
C GLY A 36 14.27 5.98 -37.69
N SER A 37 14.27 5.47 -38.92
CA SER A 37 13.10 4.84 -39.54
C SER A 37 13.51 3.95 -40.70
N GLN A 38 12.54 3.36 -41.39
CA GLN A 38 12.75 2.67 -42.67
C GLN A 38 13.41 3.47 -43.79
N THR A 39 13.65 4.79 -43.65
CA THR A 39 14.26 5.62 -44.69
C THR A 39 15.58 6.27 -44.28
N TYR A 40 15.91 6.33 -43.00
CA TYR A 40 17.15 6.94 -42.50
C TYR A 40 17.59 6.31 -41.20
N GLY A 41 18.90 6.28 -40.96
CA GLY A 41 19.49 5.78 -39.73
C GLY A 41 20.54 6.73 -39.18
N PHE A 42 21.12 6.36 -38.05
CA PHE A 42 22.16 7.11 -37.36
C PHE A 42 23.31 6.19 -36.99
N SER A 43 24.53 6.72 -36.96
CA SER A 43 25.68 6.02 -36.39
C SER A 43 25.61 6.02 -34.86
N LEU A 44 26.43 5.20 -34.20
CA LEU A 44 26.48 5.16 -32.73
C LEU A 44 26.61 6.55 -32.12
N SER A 45 27.58 7.34 -32.60
CA SER A 45 27.86 8.67 -32.04
C SER A 45 26.67 9.62 -32.20
N ALA A 46 25.98 9.56 -33.33
CA ALA A 46 24.81 10.42 -33.56
C ALA A 46 23.61 9.98 -32.71
N SER A 47 23.41 8.68 -32.49
CA SER A 47 22.41 8.18 -31.55
C SER A 47 22.75 8.54 -30.09
N GLU A 48 24.01 8.43 -29.69
CA GLU A 48 24.48 8.85 -28.37
C GLU A 48 24.32 10.36 -28.17
N GLU A 49 24.58 11.20 -29.18
CA GLU A 49 24.33 12.64 -29.10
C GLU A 49 22.85 13.00 -28.91
N ILE A 50 21.93 12.12 -29.32
CA ILE A 50 20.49 12.30 -29.07
C ILE A 50 20.12 11.82 -27.66
N CYS A 51 20.64 10.67 -27.23
CA CYS A 51 20.23 10.02 -25.99
C CYS A 51 21.02 10.45 -24.75
N LEU A 52 22.30 10.81 -24.87
CA LEU A 52 23.24 11.00 -23.76
C LEU A 52 23.71 12.45 -23.65
N PRO A 53 24.05 12.93 -22.44
CA PRO A 53 24.68 14.23 -22.27
C PRO A 53 26.07 14.26 -22.94
N PRO A 54 26.59 15.45 -23.33
CA PRO A 54 26.07 16.78 -23.01
C PRO A 54 25.05 17.34 -24.01
N LEU A 55 24.88 16.72 -25.18
CA LEU A 55 24.01 17.23 -26.25
C LEU A 55 22.60 16.61 -26.22
N GLY A 56 22.49 15.39 -25.68
CA GLY A 56 21.25 14.64 -25.68
C GLY A 56 20.18 15.19 -24.74
N VAL A 57 18.95 14.75 -24.99
CA VAL A 57 17.77 15.20 -24.24
C VAL A 57 17.64 14.54 -22.88
N LEU A 58 18.33 13.41 -22.65
CA LEU A 58 18.28 12.68 -21.39
C LEU A 58 19.52 12.95 -20.55
N LYS A 59 19.31 13.05 -19.23
CA LYS A 59 20.39 13.12 -18.26
C LYS A 59 20.95 11.73 -17.97
N HIS A 60 22.24 11.65 -17.67
CA HIS A 60 22.86 10.43 -17.15
C HIS A 60 23.57 10.73 -15.84
N ASP A 61 22.86 10.48 -14.73
CA ASP A 61 23.36 10.67 -13.38
C ASP A 61 22.85 9.53 -12.47
N PRO A 62 23.59 8.41 -12.39
CA PRO A 62 23.17 7.24 -11.61
C PRO A 62 23.15 7.53 -10.10
N GLU A 63 23.99 8.46 -9.63
CA GLU A 63 24.00 8.85 -8.22
C GLU A 63 22.72 9.61 -7.87
N LYS A 64 22.33 10.58 -8.71
CA LYS A 64 21.08 11.32 -8.54
C LYS A 64 19.87 10.40 -8.60
N LEU A 65 19.83 9.44 -9.52
CA LEU A 65 18.74 8.48 -9.61
C LEU A 65 18.61 7.63 -8.33
N ARG A 66 19.74 7.24 -7.72
CA ARG A 66 19.74 6.55 -6.43
C ARG A 66 19.22 7.44 -5.30
N GLU A 67 19.57 8.73 -5.30
CA GLU A 67 19.00 9.70 -4.35
C GLU A 67 17.49 9.85 -4.54
N CYS A 68 17.03 10.03 -5.78
CA CYS A 68 15.61 10.12 -6.12
C CYS A 68 14.85 8.88 -5.63
N GLY A 69 15.42 7.69 -5.81
CA GLY A 69 14.85 6.46 -5.27
C GLY A 69 14.76 6.41 -3.75
N SER A 70 15.79 6.92 -3.06
CA SER A 70 15.75 7.02 -1.61
C SER A 70 14.69 8.02 -1.15
N TRP A 71 14.54 9.14 -1.84
CA TRP A 71 13.57 10.18 -1.47
C TRP A 71 12.13 9.78 -1.80
N SER A 72 11.90 9.05 -2.90
CA SER A 72 10.57 8.53 -3.23
C SER A 72 10.06 7.55 -2.17
N SER A 73 10.96 6.73 -1.61
CA SER A 73 10.64 5.76 -0.55
C SER A 73 10.15 6.41 0.75
N ALA A 74 10.46 7.70 0.95
CA ALA A 74 10.00 8.47 2.10
C ALA A 74 8.47 8.59 2.13
N PHE A 75 7.83 8.62 0.95
CA PHE A 75 6.37 8.61 0.83
C PHE A 75 5.79 7.30 1.36
N ARG A 76 6.35 6.15 0.95
CA ARG A 76 5.93 4.83 1.43
C ARG A 76 6.02 4.71 2.95
N GLU A 77 7.06 5.25 3.57
CA GLU A 77 7.16 5.23 5.03
C GLU A 77 6.02 6.01 5.68
N ILE A 78 5.64 7.18 5.14
CA ILE A 78 4.47 7.93 5.63
C ILE A 78 3.19 7.10 5.48
N GLU A 79 2.99 6.44 4.35
CA GLU A 79 1.82 5.57 4.13
C GLU A 79 1.73 4.45 5.18
N VAL A 80 2.84 3.75 5.43
CA VAL A 80 2.94 2.68 6.44
C VAL A 80 2.67 3.20 7.85
N LYS A 81 3.21 4.36 8.23
CA LYS A 81 2.92 4.94 9.55
C LYS A 81 1.48 5.42 9.67
N THR A 82 0.90 5.88 8.56
CA THR A 82 -0.50 6.30 8.50
C THR A 82 -1.43 5.11 8.66
N SER A 83 -1.16 3.98 7.97
CA SER A 83 -1.97 2.76 8.09
C SER A 83 -1.96 2.23 9.53
N GLN A 84 -0.78 2.16 10.16
CA GLN A 84 -0.63 1.74 11.56
C GLN A 84 -1.38 2.66 12.55
N PHE A 85 -1.35 3.97 12.31
CA PHE A 85 -2.11 4.93 13.13
C PHE A 85 -3.62 4.73 12.98
N ILE A 86 -4.12 4.57 11.75
CA ILE A 86 -5.55 4.35 11.47
C ILE A 86 -6.01 3.00 12.04
N ALA A 87 -5.19 1.95 11.92
CA ALA A 87 -5.45 0.64 12.50
C ALA A 87 -5.63 0.76 14.02
N GLN A 88 -4.68 1.40 14.69
CA GLN A 88 -4.72 1.60 16.13
C GLN A 88 -5.88 2.51 16.58
N LEU A 89 -6.22 3.54 15.80
CA LEU A 89 -7.38 4.39 16.08
C LEU A 89 -8.68 3.56 16.01
N THR A 90 -8.74 2.61 15.10
CA THR A 90 -9.88 1.70 14.93
C THR A 90 -10.00 0.73 16.10
N VAL A 91 -8.88 0.14 16.54
CA VAL A 91 -8.81 -0.67 17.76
C VAL A 91 -9.26 0.14 18.99
N PHE A 92 -8.73 1.36 19.18
CA PHE A 92 -9.12 2.23 20.28
C PHE A 92 -10.63 2.53 20.28
N ARG A 93 -11.23 2.80 19.11
CA ARG A 93 -12.67 3.02 18.97
C ARG A 93 -13.49 1.79 19.32
N ALA A 94 -13.03 0.59 18.98
CA ALA A 94 -13.67 -0.65 19.41
C ALA A 94 -13.57 -0.82 20.94
N THR A 95 -12.40 -0.56 21.54
CA THR A 95 -12.20 -0.62 23.00
C THR A 95 -13.07 0.40 23.73
N GLN A 96 -13.30 1.58 23.16
CA GLN A 96 -14.26 2.55 23.69
C GLN A 96 -15.69 1.98 23.71
N SER A 97 -16.11 1.28 22.64
CA SER A 97 -17.40 0.60 22.61
C SER A 97 -17.51 -0.48 23.69
N LEU A 98 -16.44 -1.26 23.93
CA LEU A 98 -16.39 -2.23 25.04
C LEU A 98 -16.51 -1.55 26.42
N TYR A 99 -15.82 -0.44 26.62
CA TYR A 99 -15.94 0.32 27.86
C TYR A 99 -17.38 0.83 28.10
N VAL A 100 -18.02 1.37 27.06
CA VAL A 100 -19.43 1.82 27.15
C VAL A 100 -20.37 0.66 27.42
N ALA A 101 -20.23 -0.45 26.70
CA ALA A 101 -21.02 -1.67 26.90
C ALA A 101 -20.87 -2.21 28.33
N THR A 102 -19.64 -2.29 28.83
CA THR A 102 -19.36 -2.71 30.22
C THR A 102 -20.05 -1.80 31.23
N LEU A 103 -19.93 -0.48 31.08
CA LEU A 103 -20.59 0.47 32.00
C LEU A 103 -22.12 0.37 31.97
N ARG A 104 -22.72 0.11 30.81
CA ARG A 104 -24.17 -0.11 30.68
C ARG A 104 -24.61 -1.37 31.41
N ASN A 105 -23.92 -2.49 31.18
CA ASN A 105 -24.21 -3.73 31.88
C ASN A 105 -24.10 -3.56 33.41
N ILE A 106 -23.02 -2.95 33.90
CA ILE A 106 -22.83 -2.65 35.34
C ILE A 106 -23.97 -1.78 35.87
N THR A 107 -24.36 -0.75 35.13
CA THR A 107 -25.45 0.14 35.53
C THR A 107 -26.77 -0.63 35.63
N SER A 108 -27.04 -1.54 34.69
CA SER A 108 -28.21 -2.43 34.70
C SER A 108 -28.21 -3.36 35.92
N GLU A 109 -27.07 -3.98 36.23
CA GLU A 109 -26.90 -4.83 37.41
C GLU A 109 -27.12 -4.07 38.73
N ILE A 110 -26.57 -2.85 38.82
CA ILE A 110 -26.78 -1.97 39.98
C ILE A 110 -28.25 -1.60 40.12
N GLN A 111 -28.92 -1.23 39.01
CA GLN A 111 -30.34 -0.90 39.01
C GLN A 111 -31.20 -2.08 39.45
N ALA A 112 -30.93 -3.28 38.93
CA ALA A 112 -31.62 -4.51 39.31
C ALA A 112 -31.44 -4.84 40.80
N TYR A 113 -30.22 -4.68 41.33
CA TYR A 113 -29.95 -4.87 42.75
C TYR A 113 -30.65 -3.84 43.63
N VAL A 114 -30.59 -2.55 43.29
CA VAL A 114 -31.25 -1.48 44.05
C VAL A 114 -32.78 -1.64 44.04
N ALA A 115 -33.34 -2.18 42.96
CA ALA A 115 -34.76 -2.51 42.87
C ALA A 115 -35.15 -3.82 43.60
N SER A 116 -34.17 -4.61 44.06
CA SER A 116 -34.44 -5.90 44.69
C SER A 116 -35.08 -5.76 46.08
N GLN A 117 -35.86 -6.78 46.47
CA GLN A 117 -36.47 -6.85 47.78
C GLN A 117 -35.42 -6.93 48.91
N GLU A 118 -34.28 -7.57 48.65
CA GLU A 118 -33.16 -7.66 49.59
C GLU A 118 -32.59 -6.28 49.93
N PHE A 119 -32.30 -5.48 48.90
CA PHE A 119 -31.81 -4.13 49.10
C PHE A 119 -32.89 -3.23 49.74
N ALA A 120 -34.15 -3.39 49.36
CA ALA A 120 -35.28 -2.68 49.97
C ALA A 120 -35.38 -2.94 51.49
N VAL A 121 -35.19 -4.18 51.93
CA VAL A 121 -35.14 -4.51 53.37
C VAL A 121 -33.92 -3.84 54.04
N THR A 122 -32.76 -3.93 53.42
CA THR A 122 -31.51 -3.35 53.94
C THR A 122 -31.64 -1.83 54.13
N ILE A 123 -32.12 -1.11 53.11
CA ILE A 123 -32.29 0.35 53.18
C ILE A 123 -33.44 0.78 54.09
N SER A 124 -34.49 -0.04 54.25
CA SER A 124 -35.59 0.27 55.18
C SER A 124 -35.15 0.29 56.64
N ARG A 125 -34.13 -0.50 56.99
CA ARG A 125 -33.58 -0.64 58.34
C ARG A 125 -32.44 0.34 58.63
N ALA A 126 -31.86 0.94 57.60
CA ALA A 126 -30.72 1.84 57.74
C ALA A 126 -31.12 3.21 58.33
N VAL A 127 -30.31 3.72 59.26
CA VAL A 127 -30.42 5.10 59.76
C VAL A 127 -29.94 6.09 58.71
N ASP A 128 -28.79 5.81 58.09
CA ASP A 128 -28.25 6.59 56.96
C ASP A 128 -28.54 5.89 55.63
N LYS A 129 -29.73 6.13 55.08
CA LYS A 129 -30.18 5.53 53.82
C LYS A 129 -29.33 5.97 52.63
N VAL A 130 -28.88 7.23 52.63
CA VAL A 130 -28.07 7.78 51.53
C VAL A 130 -26.68 7.14 51.56
N GLY A 131 -26.05 7.07 52.73
CA GLY A 131 -24.76 6.40 52.89
C GLY A 131 -24.79 4.94 52.48
N VAL A 132 -25.85 4.19 52.85
CA VAL A 132 -26.02 2.78 52.45
C VAL A 132 -26.19 2.64 50.92
N LEU A 133 -26.98 3.52 50.29
CA LEU A 133 -27.12 3.52 48.83
C LEU A 133 -25.81 3.86 48.12
N THR A 134 -25.13 4.92 48.56
CA THR A 134 -23.84 5.33 47.98
C THR A 134 -22.80 4.22 48.14
N ALA A 135 -22.72 3.57 49.31
CA ALA A 135 -21.80 2.47 49.55
C ALA A 135 -22.11 1.27 48.65
N ALA A 136 -23.38 0.87 48.53
CA ALA A 136 -23.77 -0.27 47.69
C ALA A 136 -23.49 -0.03 46.20
N VAL A 137 -23.76 1.19 45.71
CA VAL A 137 -23.43 1.58 44.32
C VAL A 137 -21.91 1.58 44.13
N LYS A 138 -21.16 2.16 45.07
CA LYS A 138 -19.70 2.25 44.98
C LYS A 138 -19.06 0.86 45.01
N GLU A 139 -19.46 0.00 45.93
CA GLU A 139 -18.94 -1.38 46.05
C GLU A 139 -19.15 -2.17 44.76
N ARG A 140 -20.36 -2.13 44.19
CA ARG A 140 -20.64 -2.81 42.93
C ARG A 140 -19.93 -2.19 41.74
N LEU A 141 -19.83 -0.86 41.70
CA LEU A 141 -19.07 -0.18 40.67
C LEU A 141 -17.58 -0.55 40.76
N GLU A 142 -16.98 -0.61 41.95
CA GLU A 142 -15.58 -1.00 42.15
C GLU A 142 -15.35 -2.50 41.88
N ALA A 143 -16.30 -3.36 42.25
CA ALA A 143 -16.23 -4.79 41.97
C ALA A 143 -16.37 -5.11 40.48
N ALA A 144 -17.20 -4.34 39.77
CA ALA A 144 -17.50 -4.57 38.36
C ALA A 144 -16.64 -3.75 37.41
N SER A 145 -16.14 -2.58 37.84
CA SER A 145 -14.97 -1.92 37.25
C SER A 145 -13.73 -2.75 37.59
N THR A 146 -13.67 -3.96 37.05
CA THR A 146 -12.41 -4.68 37.02
C THR A 146 -11.39 -3.75 36.40
N ALA A 147 -10.21 -3.68 37.04
CA ALA A 147 -9.06 -2.95 36.54
C ALA A 147 -8.76 -3.28 35.06
N LEU A 148 -9.26 -4.40 34.55
CA LEU A 148 -9.07 -4.91 33.20
C LEU A 148 -9.60 -3.97 32.10
N VAL A 149 -10.86 -3.48 32.15
CA VAL A 149 -11.40 -2.67 31.04
C VAL A 149 -10.82 -1.26 31.02
N GLU A 150 -10.61 -0.66 32.19
CA GLU A 150 -9.92 0.63 32.30
C GLU A 150 -8.44 0.48 31.90
N SER A 151 -7.79 -0.63 32.28
CA SER A 151 -6.43 -0.95 31.84
C SER A 151 -6.34 -1.13 30.33
N ASP A 152 -7.28 -1.84 29.71
CA ASP A 152 -7.31 -2.04 28.26
C ASP A 152 -7.49 -0.71 27.54
N LEU A 153 -8.44 0.14 27.96
CA LEU A 153 -8.64 1.46 27.36
C LEU A 153 -7.39 2.34 27.51
N ARG A 154 -6.78 2.37 28.71
CA ARG A 154 -5.54 3.14 28.96
C ARG A 154 -4.38 2.61 28.12
N LYS A 155 -4.26 1.29 27.97
CA LYS A 155 -3.26 0.65 27.11
C LYS A 155 -3.44 1.07 25.66
N GLU A 156 -4.66 0.98 25.11
CA GLU A 156 -4.91 1.37 23.72
C GLU A 156 -4.72 2.88 23.49
N ILE A 157 -4.98 3.74 24.48
CA ILE A 157 -4.62 5.17 24.43
C ILE A 157 -3.10 5.36 24.35
N ALA A 158 -2.34 4.62 25.15
CA ALA A 158 -0.87 4.70 25.13
C ALA A 158 -0.31 4.23 23.78
N THR A 159 -0.82 3.12 23.24
CA THR A 159 -0.44 2.62 21.92
C THR A 159 -0.82 3.61 20.82
N LEU A 160 -2.02 4.21 20.88
CA LEU A 160 -2.45 5.23 19.92
C LEU A 160 -1.53 6.46 19.94
N ARG A 161 -1.14 6.95 21.13
CA ARG A 161 -0.18 8.06 21.27
C ARG A 161 1.19 7.70 20.70
N LEU A 162 1.65 6.47 20.91
CA LEU A 162 2.91 5.98 20.35
C LEU A 162 2.87 6.00 18.82
N ARG A 163 1.81 5.45 18.21
CA ARG A 163 1.63 5.45 16.74
C ARG A 163 1.50 6.86 16.18
N ALA A 164 0.77 7.75 16.85
CA ALA A 164 0.65 9.16 16.46
C ALA A 164 2.00 9.89 16.48
N THR A 165 2.80 9.66 17.53
CA THR A 165 4.15 10.25 17.66
C THR A 165 5.08 9.72 16.57
N ALA A 166 5.00 8.42 16.27
CA ALA A 166 5.78 7.81 15.20
C ALA A 166 5.40 8.38 13.82
N LEU A 167 4.11 8.56 13.53
CA LEU A 167 3.64 9.21 12.31
C LEU A 167 4.12 10.66 12.24
N GLN A 168 3.98 11.44 13.32
CA GLN A 168 4.43 12.83 13.36
C GLN A 168 5.95 12.96 13.11
N ALA A 169 6.75 12.08 13.71
CA ALA A 169 8.19 12.04 13.49
C ALA A 169 8.53 11.68 12.03
N SER A 170 7.81 10.73 11.44
CA SER A 170 7.97 10.34 10.04
C SER A 170 7.61 11.50 9.10
N LEU A 171 6.48 12.18 9.32
CA LEU A 171 6.09 13.36 8.55
C LEU A 171 7.18 14.46 8.60
N GLY A 172 7.68 14.77 9.80
CA GLY A 172 8.73 15.78 9.98
C GLY A 172 10.05 15.44 9.29
N THR A 173 10.36 14.15 9.14
CA THR A 173 11.58 13.68 8.46
C THR A 173 11.40 13.55 6.95
N ASN A 174 10.24 13.06 6.52
CA ASN A 174 10.01 12.58 5.15
C ASN A 174 9.38 13.61 4.23
N ILE A 175 8.62 14.59 4.74
CA ILE A 175 8.09 15.69 3.91
C ILE A 175 9.23 16.44 3.18
N PRO A 176 10.32 16.87 3.85
CA PRO A 176 11.42 17.53 3.15
C PRO A 176 12.09 16.66 2.07
N LEU A 177 12.09 15.33 2.24
CA LEU A 177 12.62 14.41 1.23
C LEU A 177 11.69 14.34 0.02
N ILE A 178 10.37 14.31 0.23
CA ILE A 178 9.39 14.37 -0.85
C ILE A 178 9.50 15.71 -1.59
N GLU A 179 9.66 16.83 -0.89
CA GLU A 179 9.87 18.15 -1.52
C GLU A 179 11.13 18.17 -2.39
N ARG A 180 12.23 17.57 -1.93
CA ARG A 180 13.45 17.39 -2.74
C ARG A 180 13.23 16.49 -3.94
N PHE A 181 12.50 15.38 -3.77
CA PHE A 181 12.14 14.53 -4.89
C PHE A 181 11.37 15.32 -5.97
N LEU A 182 10.33 16.03 -5.56
CA LEU A 182 9.48 16.79 -6.49
C LEU A 182 10.24 17.92 -7.20
N SER A 183 11.23 18.52 -6.55
CA SER A 183 11.99 19.65 -7.10
C SER A 183 13.25 19.25 -7.87
N GLU A 184 13.89 18.14 -7.51
CA GLU A 184 15.21 17.76 -8.03
C GLU A 184 15.19 16.46 -8.88
N CYS A 185 14.06 15.76 -8.96
CA CYS A 185 13.91 14.49 -9.71
C CYS A 185 12.87 14.59 -10.85
N ASN A 186 12.64 15.79 -11.38
CA ASN A 186 11.66 16.08 -12.43
C ASN A 186 12.30 16.17 -13.84
N ASP A 187 13.36 15.39 -14.07
CA ASP A 187 14.04 15.33 -15.35
C ASP A 187 13.91 13.94 -15.98
N LEU A 188 14.08 13.89 -17.30
CA LEU A 188 14.20 12.63 -18.02
C LEU A 188 15.66 12.16 -17.97
N HIS A 189 15.83 10.92 -17.51
CA HIS A 189 17.11 10.24 -17.44
C HIS A 189 17.20 9.10 -18.45
N VAL A 190 18.41 8.65 -18.74
CA VAL A 190 18.65 7.45 -19.54
C VAL A 190 18.21 6.22 -18.73
N GLY A 191 17.28 5.45 -19.28
CA GLY A 191 16.90 4.15 -18.76
C GLY A 191 18.03 3.14 -18.98
N VAL A 192 18.40 2.41 -17.93
CA VAL A 192 19.48 1.42 -17.96
C VAL A 192 18.93 0.05 -17.55
N GLY A 193 19.19 -0.94 -18.38
CA GLY A 193 18.78 -2.32 -18.17
C GLY A 193 19.69 -3.08 -17.19
N PRO A 194 19.36 -4.34 -16.87
CA PRO A 194 20.06 -5.13 -15.86
C PRO A 194 21.54 -5.37 -16.15
N SER A 195 21.97 -5.30 -17.41
CA SER A 195 23.36 -5.50 -17.84
C SER A 195 24.08 -4.20 -18.19
N GLY A 196 23.49 -3.03 -17.87
CA GLY A 196 24.05 -1.73 -18.23
C GLY A 196 23.72 -1.27 -19.66
N GLU A 197 22.81 -1.97 -20.34
CA GLU A 197 22.33 -1.59 -21.67
C GLU A 197 21.43 -0.34 -21.61
N TYR A 198 21.62 0.57 -22.54
CA TYR A 198 20.84 1.81 -22.62
C TYR A 198 20.44 2.19 -24.06
N LEU A 199 21.02 1.51 -25.04
CA LEU A 199 20.78 1.68 -26.46
C LEU A 199 20.60 0.30 -27.11
N LEU A 200 19.52 0.15 -27.86
CA LEU A 200 19.24 -1.00 -28.70
C LEU A 200 19.55 -0.66 -30.15
N ASP A 201 20.37 -1.47 -30.80
CA ASP A 201 20.50 -1.49 -32.26
C ASP A 201 19.44 -2.41 -32.85
N ILE A 202 18.51 -1.86 -33.64
CA ILE A 202 17.40 -2.63 -34.21
C ILE A 202 17.81 -3.21 -35.57
N CYS A 203 18.31 -2.37 -36.47
CA CYS A 203 18.74 -2.80 -37.80
C CYS A 203 19.56 -1.74 -38.53
N ALA A 204 20.46 -2.21 -39.40
CA ALA A 204 21.16 -1.38 -40.38
C ALA A 204 20.20 -0.86 -41.45
N GLN A 205 20.28 0.43 -41.76
CA GLN A 205 19.38 1.14 -42.67
C GLN A 205 20.10 1.72 -43.89
N GLU A 206 21.32 2.22 -43.74
CA GLU A 206 22.07 2.85 -44.84
C GLU A 206 23.07 1.89 -45.51
N ASN A 207 23.76 1.07 -44.72
CA ASN A 207 24.78 0.13 -45.20
C ASN A 207 25.06 -0.96 -44.15
N ALA A 208 25.77 -2.02 -44.55
CA ALA A 208 26.11 -3.16 -43.70
C ALA A 208 27.28 -2.91 -42.71
N ALA A 209 27.77 -1.68 -42.56
CA ALA A 209 28.78 -1.42 -41.54
C ALA A 209 28.16 -1.59 -40.14
N CYS A 210 28.96 -1.99 -39.16
CA CYS A 210 28.51 -2.04 -37.76
C CYS A 210 28.18 -0.63 -37.24
N LEU A 211 27.34 -0.55 -36.22
CA LEU A 211 26.85 0.69 -35.63
C LEU A 211 27.97 1.66 -35.23
N GLU A 212 29.12 1.14 -34.79
CA GLU A 212 30.30 1.92 -34.37
C GLU A 212 31.01 2.62 -35.53
N ASN A 213 30.75 2.23 -36.78
CA ASN A 213 31.34 2.90 -37.93
C ASN A 213 30.73 4.31 -38.09
N PRO A 214 31.54 5.38 -38.20
CA PRO A 214 31.01 6.75 -38.33
C PRO A 214 30.15 7.01 -39.57
N GLN A 215 30.26 6.15 -40.58
CA GLN A 215 29.46 6.19 -41.81
C GLN A 215 28.32 5.16 -41.80
N SER A 216 28.05 4.47 -40.70
CA SER A 216 26.89 3.60 -40.55
C SER A 216 25.62 4.44 -40.38
N GLY A 217 24.49 3.84 -40.71
CA GLY A 217 23.19 4.41 -40.42
C GLY A 217 22.26 3.29 -39.99
N HIS A 218 21.94 3.25 -38.70
CA HIS A 218 21.09 2.25 -38.07
C HIS A 218 19.84 2.87 -37.48
N VAL A 219 18.77 2.09 -37.41
CA VAL A 219 17.64 2.41 -36.53
C VAL A 219 18.00 1.93 -35.13
N THR A 220 17.99 2.84 -34.18
CA THR A 220 18.32 2.56 -32.78
C THR A 220 17.18 2.97 -31.86
N CYS A 221 17.23 2.53 -30.61
CA CYS A 221 16.26 2.89 -29.60
C CYS A 221 16.95 3.14 -28.27
N CYS A 222 16.61 4.22 -27.59
CA CYS A 222 16.96 4.42 -26.18
C CYS A 222 15.71 4.68 -25.36
N CYS A 223 15.85 4.60 -24.04
CA CYS A 223 14.73 4.70 -23.13
C CYS A 223 14.87 5.95 -22.25
N ALA A 224 13.82 6.76 -22.19
CA ALA A 224 13.72 7.85 -21.24
C ALA A 224 13.05 7.34 -19.96
N TYR A 225 13.69 7.51 -18.81
CA TYR A 225 13.14 7.19 -17.50
C TYR A 225 12.85 8.49 -16.74
N HIS A 226 11.64 8.61 -16.22
CA HIS A 226 11.28 9.72 -15.35
C HIS A 226 11.10 9.20 -13.92
N PRO A 227 11.85 9.68 -12.90
CA PRO A 227 11.78 9.15 -11.53
C PRO A 227 10.37 9.06 -10.92
N PHE A 228 9.45 9.91 -11.37
CA PHE A 228 8.04 9.85 -10.93
C PHE A 228 7.32 8.55 -11.31
N SER A 229 7.78 7.81 -12.32
CA SER A 229 7.20 6.51 -12.67
C SER A 229 7.32 5.47 -11.54
N SER A 230 8.26 5.70 -10.60
CA SER A 230 8.42 4.91 -9.37
C SER A 230 8.10 5.67 -8.09
N PHE A 231 7.37 6.80 -8.17
CA PHE A 231 7.03 7.55 -6.96
C PHE A 231 6.21 6.71 -5.97
N GLY A 232 6.58 6.75 -4.69
CA GLY A 232 5.97 5.93 -3.64
C GLY A 232 6.36 4.45 -3.66
N ASN A 233 7.12 4.00 -4.66
CA ASN A 233 7.63 2.64 -4.75
C ASN A 233 9.13 2.59 -4.49
N VAL A 234 9.63 1.41 -4.12
CA VAL A 234 11.07 1.13 -4.15
C VAL A 234 11.46 0.99 -5.62
N PRO A 235 12.36 1.82 -6.17
CA PRO A 235 12.73 1.70 -7.56
C PRO A 235 13.40 0.35 -7.81
N PRO A 236 13.12 -0.28 -8.95
CA PRO A 236 13.76 -1.53 -9.33
C PRO A 236 15.27 -1.32 -9.52
N ALA A 237 16.04 -2.40 -9.40
CA ALA A 237 17.48 -2.36 -9.67
C ALA A 237 17.82 -2.02 -11.13
N ALA A 238 16.90 -2.29 -12.06
CA ALA A 238 16.98 -1.93 -13.47
C ALA A 238 15.74 -1.11 -13.86
N LEU A 239 15.94 -0.01 -14.58
CA LEU A 239 14.88 0.95 -14.92
C LEU A 239 14.06 0.50 -16.14
N ILE A 240 14.66 -0.36 -16.95
CA ILE A 240 14.08 -0.97 -18.15
C ILE A 240 14.39 -2.46 -18.16
N ASN A 241 13.60 -3.23 -18.91
CA ASN A 241 13.86 -4.65 -19.14
C ASN A 241 15.14 -4.88 -19.95
N GLY A 242 15.47 -3.95 -20.85
CA GLY A 242 16.65 -4.04 -21.70
C GLY A 242 16.61 -5.30 -22.57
N ILE A 243 17.72 -6.05 -22.62
CA ILE A 243 17.77 -7.27 -23.43
C ILE A 243 16.86 -8.40 -22.92
N ALA A 244 16.42 -8.32 -21.65
CA ALA A 244 15.51 -9.31 -21.07
C ALA A 244 14.09 -9.21 -21.63
N GLY A 245 13.74 -8.10 -22.31
CA GLY A 245 12.45 -7.92 -22.97
C GLY A 245 12.24 -8.78 -24.23
N PHE A 246 13.27 -9.48 -24.71
CA PHE A 246 13.19 -10.31 -25.91
C PHE A 246 13.17 -11.80 -25.58
N GLU A 247 12.08 -12.49 -25.94
CA GLU A 247 11.97 -13.94 -25.79
C GLU A 247 13.03 -14.67 -26.62
N GLY A 248 13.77 -15.60 -26.01
CA GLY A 248 14.77 -16.44 -26.68
C GLY A 248 16.23 -15.94 -26.60
N TRP A 249 16.47 -14.71 -26.13
CA TRP A 249 17.82 -14.17 -25.89
C TRP A 249 18.31 -14.43 -24.45
N ALA A 250 17.93 -15.58 -23.89
CA ALA A 250 18.25 -15.96 -22.53
C ALA A 250 19.77 -16.14 -22.35
N ARG A 251 20.48 -15.08 -21.94
CA ARG A 251 21.77 -15.23 -21.27
C ARG A 251 21.53 -15.94 -19.94
N VAL A 252 22.42 -16.88 -19.62
CA VAL A 252 22.45 -17.64 -18.36
C VAL A 252 22.26 -16.65 -17.20
N ALA A 253 21.21 -16.87 -16.40
CA ALA A 253 20.82 -16.02 -15.29
C ALA A 253 22.02 -15.71 -14.39
N ALA A 254 22.59 -14.51 -14.52
CA ALA A 254 23.56 -13.98 -13.57
C ALA A 254 22.80 -13.61 -12.30
N GLY A 255 22.51 -14.62 -11.48
CA GLY A 255 21.84 -14.50 -10.18
C GLY A 255 20.46 -13.87 -10.28
N ARG A 256 19.40 -14.63 -9.99
CA ARG A 256 18.22 -14.01 -9.38
C ARG A 256 18.69 -13.38 -8.06
N LEU A 257 19.19 -12.15 -8.09
CA LEU A 257 18.91 -11.21 -7.03
C LEU A 257 17.39 -11.28 -6.90
N LEU A 258 16.91 -11.66 -5.73
CA LEU A 258 15.50 -11.58 -5.38
C LEU A 258 15.08 -10.16 -5.71
N GLN A 259 14.54 -9.95 -6.92
CA GLN A 259 13.63 -8.86 -7.19
C GLN A 259 12.53 -9.12 -6.18
N GLY A 260 12.61 -8.46 -5.02
CA GLY A 260 11.41 -8.26 -4.25
C GLY A 260 10.46 -7.66 -5.25
N GLU A 261 9.41 -8.40 -5.62
CA GLU A 261 8.25 -7.83 -6.29
C GLU A 261 8.00 -6.53 -5.54
N GLY A 262 8.25 -5.40 -6.21
CA GLY A 262 8.15 -4.11 -5.58
C GLY A 262 6.79 -4.09 -4.94
N GLU A 263 6.74 -4.02 -3.61
CA GLU A 263 5.47 -3.99 -2.91
C GLU A 263 4.71 -2.82 -3.52
N GLY A 264 3.66 -3.12 -4.29
CA GLY A 264 2.93 -2.12 -5.05
C GLY A 264 2.36 -1.04 -4.13
N VAL A 265 1.73 -0.04 -4.72
CA VAL A 265 1.09 1.08 -3.99
C VAL A 265 0.37 0.58 -2.74
N LEU A 266 0.71 1.15 -1.58
CA LEU A 266 0.08 0.75 -0.31
C LEU A 266 -1.33 1.34 -0.25
N ASP A 267 -2.35 0.50 -0.27
CA ASP A 267 -3.68 0.94 0.12
C ASP A 267 -3.74 1.08 1.65
N ILE A 268 -3.60 2.32 2.14
CA ILE A 268 -3.63 2.66 3.57
C ILE A 268 -4.91 2.12 4.24
N CYS A 269 -6.05 2.18 3.55
CA CYS A 269 -7.33 1.74 4.09
C CYS A 269 -7.39 0.21 4.20
N ALA A 270 -6.98 -0.50 3.15
CA ALA A 270 -6.94 -1.97 3.16
C ALA A 270 -5.93 -2.50 4.19
N GLU A 271 -4.73 -1.91 4.25
CA GLU A 271 -3.69 -2.30 5.19
C GLU A 271 -4.14 -2.05 6.64
N SER A 272 -4.66 -0.85 6.93
CA SER A 272 -5.12 -0.51 8.28
C SER A 272 -6.30 -1.36 8.74
N TRP A 273 -7.22 -1.71 7.83
CA TRP A 273 -8.31 -2.63 8.13
C TRP A 273 -7.78 -4.03 8.44
N THR A 274 -6.85 -4.53 7.63
CA THR A 274 -6.24 -5.87 7.78
C THR A 274 -5.50 -5.97 9.11
N GLU A 275 -4.71 -4.95 9.47
CA GLU A 275 -4.00 -4.90 10.76
C GLU A 275 -4.98 -4.82 11.95
N ALA A 276 -6.05 -4.04 11.85
CA ALA A 276 -7.00 -3.85 12.94
C ALA A 276 -7.98 -5.03 13.14
N ALA A 277 -8.34 -5.74 12.08
CA ALA A 277 -9.45 -6.70 12.07
C ALA A 277 -9.38 -7.75 13.17
N PRO A 278 -8.24 -8.43 13.43
CA PRO A 278 -8.18 -9.47 14.46
C PRO A 278 -8.47 -8.92 15.87
N LYS A 279 -7.95 -7.73 16.18
CA LYS A 279 -8.12 -7.14 17.51
C LYS A 279 -9.51 -6.54 17.70
N VAL A 280 -10.06 -5.91 16.67
CA VAL A 280 -11.45 -5.41 16.69
C VAL A 280 -12.43 -6.56 16.90
N ALA A 281 -12.21 -7.70 16.23
CA ALA A 281 -13.01 -8.89 16.41
C ALA A 281 -13.00 -9.41 17.85
N GLU A 282 -11.80 -9.54 18.45
CA GLU A 282 -11.65 -9.92 19.87
C GLU A 282 -12.44 -8.97 20.78
N ILE A 283 -12.38 -7.66 20.53
CA ILE A 283 -13.08 -6.67 21.34
C ILE A 283 -14.60 -6.76 21.17
N TYR A 284 -15.10 -6.96 19.94
CA TYR A 284 -16.53 -7.10 19.67
C TYR A 284 -17.11 -8.41 20.22
N ALA A 285 -16.31 -9.48 20.30
CA ALA A 285 -16.69 -10.68 21.03
C ALA A 285 -16.92 -10.38 22.51
N LYS A 286 -15.99 -9.67 23.17
CA LYS A 286 -16.14 -9.22 24.57
C LYS A 286 -17.36 -8.31 24.77
N VAL A 287 -17.67 -7.43 23.81
CA VAL A 287 -18.90 -6.62 23.88
C VAL A 287 -20.13 -7.52 23.92
N SER A 288 -20.17 -8.56 23.09
CA SER A 288 -21.31 -9.46 23.02
C SER A 288 -21.50 -10.27 24.31
N GLU A 289 -20.41 -10.61 25.00
CA GLU A 289 -20.46 -11.25 26.33
C GLU A 289 -21.11 -10.36 27.41
N THR A 290 -21.12 -9.03 27.22
CA THR A 290 -21.80 -8.09 28.16
C THR A 290 -23.31 -7.99 27.94
N GLY A 291 -23.86 -8.60 26.88
CA GLY A 291 -25.28 -8.46 26.50
C GLY A 291 -25.63 -7.14 25.81
N GLU A 292 -24.66 -6.26 25.57
CA GLU A 292 -24.82 -4.90 25.02
C GLU A 292 -24.33 -4.79 23.56
N SER A 293 -24.61 -5.81 22.73
CA SER A 293 -24.24 -5.83 21.29
C SER A 293 -24.89 -4.71 20.46
N ASP A 294 -25.94 -4.08 20.98
CA ASP A 294 -26.58 -2.91 20.38
C ASP A 294 -25.62 -1.72 20.26
N VAL A 295 -24.65 -1.59 21.19
CA VAL A 295 -23.64 -0.52 21.16
C VAL A 295 -22.82 -0.56 19.87
N VAL A 296 -22.40 -1.75 19.45
CA VAL A 296 -21.61 -1.93 18.22
C VAL A 296 -22.50 -1.79 16.98
N THR A 297 -23.72 -2.33 17.05
CA THR A 297 -24.70 -2.25 15.95
C THR A 297 -25.10 -0.80 15.65
N ALA A 298 -25.42 -0.01 16.69
CA ALA A 298 -25.77 1.39 16.57
C ALA A 298 -24.62 2.20 15.97
N ARG A 299 -23.38 1.92 16.38
CA ARG A 299 -22.19 2.53 15.78
C ARG A 299 -22.05 2.19 14.30
N ALA A 300 -22.18 0.92 13.93
CA ALA A 300 -22.09 0.49 12.54
C ALA A 300 -23.18 1.14 11.66
N GLN A 301 -24.41 1.23 12.18
CA GLN A 301 -25.51 1.93 11.50
C GLN A 301 -25.23 3.43 11.34
N ALA A 302 -24.70 4.09 12.37
CA ALA A 302 -24.33 5.51 12.29
C ALA A 302 -23.24 5.76 11.24
N MET A 303 -22.21 4.89 11.19
CA MET A 303 -21.17 4.98 10.16
C MET A 303 -21.73 4.70 8.76
N LYS A 304 -22.59 3.69 8.60
CA LYS A 304 -23.24 3.41 7.32
C LYS A 304 -24.16 4.55 6.86
N ALA A 305 -24.86 5.20 7.78
CA ALA A 305 -25.67 6.38 7.47
C ALA A 305 -24.80 7.57 7.03
N GLN A 306 -23.62 7.74 7.63
CA GLN A 306 -22.71 8.83 7.29
C GLN A 306 -21.95 8.61 5.97
N TYR A 307 -21.44 7.40 5.73
CA TYR A 307 -20.53 7.11 4.61
C TYR A 307 -21.17 6.26 3.51
N GLY A 308 -22.42 5.80 3.67
CA GLY A 308 -23.15 5.05 2.65
C GLY A 308 -22.44 3.75 2.26
N SER A 309 -22.23 3.56 0.96
CA SER A 309 -21.53 2.40 0.39
C SER A 309 -20.02 2.42 0.62
N ALA A 310 -19.43 3.55 1.02
CA ALA A 310 -18.00 3.65 1.31
C ALA A 310 -17.64 3.11 2.70
N TYR A 311 -18.63 2.82 3.56
CA TYR A 311 -18.37 2.24 4.87
C TYR A 311 -18.06 0.74 4.76
N CYS A 312 -16.81 0.37 5.04
CA CYS A 312 -16.40 -1.01 5.27
C CYS A 312 -16.35 -1.29 6.77
N GLY A 313 -17.42 -1.89 7.31
CA GLY A 313 -17.47 -2.32 8.70
C GLY A 313 -16.67 -3.60 8.95
N PHE A 314 -16.44 -3.93 10.22
CA PHE A 314 -15.96 -5.25 10.61
C PHE A 314 -17.17 -6.19 10.67
N PRO A 315 -17.15 -7.33 9.96
CA PRO A 315 -18.29 -8.24 9.94
C PRO A 315 -18.55 -8.78 11.34
N LEU A 316 -19.72 -8.48 11.90
CA LEU A 316 -20.14 -8.98 13.22
C LEU A 316 -20.47 -10.48 13.14
N ASP A 317 -21.02 -10.90 12.00
CA ASP A 317 -21.51 -12.26 11.77
C ASP A 317 -20.37 -13.25 11.49
N ALA A 318 -19.20 -12.78 11.05
CA ALA A 318 -18.03 -13.63 10.80
C ALA A 318 -17.44 -14.23 12.09
N PHE A 319 -17.88 -13.75 13.26
CA PHE A 319 -17.41 -14.20 14.58
C PHE A 319 -18.49 -14.91 15.40
N GLN A 320 -19.75 -14.90 14.93
CA GLN A 320 -20.79 -15.78 15.44
C GLN A 320 -20.63 -17.18 14.83
N GLY A 321 -19.49 -17.81 15.14
CA GLY A 321 -19.26 -19.21 14.83
C GLY A 321 -20.40 -20.05 15.37
N THR A 322 -21.19 -20.55 14.42
CA THR A 322 -22.05 -21.74 14.46
C THR A 322 -21.78 -22.67 15.65
N ASP A 323 -22.84 -22.90 16.42
CA ASP A 323 -23.14 -24.08 17.24
C ASP A 323 -22.04 -25.17 17.38
N ASN A 324 -21.50 -25.28 18.59
CA ASN A 324 -21.27 -26.50 19.39
C ASN A 324 -20.56 -27.76 18.84
N ASP A 325 -20.04 -27.83 17.63
CA ASP A 325 -19.21 -28.98 17.22
C ASP A 325 -17.73 -28.69 17.42
N GLY A 326 -17.22 -29.08 18.59
CA GLY A 326 -15.84 -28.95 19.03
C GLY A 326 -14.84 -29.60 18.10
N VAL A 327 -14.37 -28.85 17.11
CA VAL A 327 -13.09 -29.05 16.42
C VAL A 327 -12.51 -27.66 16.22
N PHE A 328 -11.38 -27.37 16.88
CA PHE A 328 -10.52 -26.22 16.56
C PHE A 328 -9.98 -26.41 15.14
N GLY A 329 -10.81 -26.08 14.14
CA GLY A 329 -10.39 -25.87 12.77
C GLY A 329 -9.74 -24.50 12.71
N SER A 330 -8.46 -24.50 12.35
CA SER A 330 -7.72 -23.32 11.89
C SER A 330 -8.65 -22.42 11.07
N VAL A 331 -8.89 -21.18 11.55
CA VAL A 331 -9.52 -20.15 10.73
C VAL A 331 -8.63 -19.99 9.49
N ASN A 332 -9.08 -20.55 8.38
CA ASN A 332 -8.36 -20.49 7.12
C ASN A 332 -8.57 -19.07 6.58
N VAL A 333 -7.70 -18.15 7.01
CA VAL A 333 -7.72 -16.72 6.66
C VAL A 333 -7.93 -16.55 5.15
N ALA A 334 -7.37 -17.44 4.32
CA ALA A 334 -7.50 -17.47 2.87
C ALA A 334 -8.95 -17.52 2.33
N GLN A 335 -9.92 -18.10 3.04
CA GLN A 335 -11.31 -18.18 2.55
C GLN A 335 -12.09 -16.87 2.76
N SER A 336 -11.69 -16.03 3.72
CA SER A 336 -12.29 -14.71 3.92
C SER A 336 -11.87 -13.70 2.83
N TRP A 337 -10.67 -13.86 2.26
CA TRP A 337 -10.19 -13.01 1.17
C TRP A 337 -10.98 -13.17 -0.13
N GLN A 338 -11.50 -14.36 -0.44
CA GLN A 338 -12.32 -14.59 -1.65
C GLN A 338 -13.67 -13.85 -1.62
N ALA A 339 -14.21 -13.55 -0.43
CA ALA A 339 -15.43 -12.76 -0.29
C ALA A 339 -15.19 -11.24 -0.29
N LEU A 340 -13.95 -10.80 0.00
CA LEU A 340 -13.59 -9.37 0.11
C LEU A 340 -12.83 -8.84 -1.11
N LEU A 341 -12.24 -9.71 -1.94
CA LEU A 341 -11.56 -9.35 -3.19
C LEU A 341 -12.41 -8.46 -4.14
N PRO A 342 -13.73 -8.72 -4.35
CA PRO A 342 -14.53 -7.87 -5.23
C PRO A 342 -14.75 -6.45 -4.69
N VAL A 343 -14.73 -6.27 -3.37
CA VAL A 343 -14.92 -4.96 -2.72
C VAL A 343 -13.62 -4.15 -2.74
N ALA A 344 -12.48 -4.81 -2.49
CA ALA A 344 -11.15 -4.18 -2.61
C ALA A 344 -10.82 -3.77 -4.06
N LEU A 345 -11.19 -4.58 -5.06
CA LEU A 345 -11.03 -4.25 -6.48
C LEU A 345 -11.98 -3.15 -6.98
N ALA A 346 -13.12 -2.93 -6.32
CA ALA A 346 -14.03 -1.85 -6.69
C ALA A 346 -13.52 -0.47 -6.22
N MET A 347 -12.73 -0.42 -5.14
CA MET A 347 -12.19 0.84 -4.60
C MET A 347 -11.00 1.38 -5.43
N SER A 348 -10.24 0.52 -6.11
CA SER A 348 -9.15 0.95 -7.00
C SER A 348 -9.64 1.51 -8.35
N ALA A 349 -10.85 1.17 -8.78
CA ALA A 349 -11.39 1.61 -10.08
C ALA A 349 -11.96 3.04 -10.08
N GLN A 350 -12.23 3.66 -8.92
CA GLN A 350 -12.82 5.00 -8.83
C GLN A 350 -11.80 6.14 -8.78
N PHE A 351 -10.51 5.85 -8.61
CA PHE A 351 -9.45 6.88 -8.54
C PHE A 351 -8.78 7.20 -9.89
N VAL A 352 -9.13 6.51 -10.98
CA VAL A 352 -8.58 6.76 -12.34
C VAL A 352 -9.46 7.72 -13.17
N GLY A 353 -10.54 8.24 -12.60
CA GLY A 353 -11.54 9.06 -13.32
C GLY A 353 -11.40 10.58 -13.23
N GLU A 354 -10.51 11.11 -12.39
CA GLU A 354 -10.35 12.56 -12.18
C GLU A 354 -8.88 12.92 -11.97
N PHE A 355 -8.08 12.79 -13.03
CA PHE A 355 -6.87 13.60 -13.25
C PHE A 355 -6.64 13.79 -14.75
#